data_AF-W2GA59-F1
#
_entry.id   AF-W2GA59-F1
#
_cell.length_a   1.000
_cell.length_b   1.000
_cell.length_c   1.000
_cell.angle_alpha   90.00
_cell.angle_beta   90.00
_cell.angle_gamma   90.00
#
_symmetry.space_group_name_H-M   'P 1'
#
loop_
_entity.id
_entity.type
_entity.pdbx_description
1 polymer ?
#
loop_
_entity_poly.entity_id
_entity_poly.type
_entity_poly.pdbx_seq_one_letter_code
_entity_poly.pdbx_strand_id
1 'polypeptide(L)'
;SVSGVFIDDVGAVNALWLSFSYQDNAGRTEVFRGLPVSIVRPIIDELRASRIPESVNILPAQLLTFSLSKARSGLGLSDAWIPKLESCFEDKRQVLGIKRCAAGTDCAEKLESGDLWPS
;
A
#
# COMPACT_ATOMS: atom_id res chain seq x y z
N SER A 1 1.46 -22.94 13.47
CA SER A 1 0.91 -21.58 13.44
C SER A 1 0.62 -21.14 14.86
N VAL A 2 1.18 -20.01 15.29
CA VAL A 2 0.80 -19.37 16.56
C VAL A 2 -0.33 -18.40 16.25
N SER A 3 -1.41 -18.43 17.04
CA SER A 3 -2.58 -17.56 16.89
C SER A 3 -3.01 -17.07 18.26
N GLY A 4 -3.55 -15.86 18.34
CA GLY A 4 -4.00 -15.25 19.58
C GLY A 4 -4.66 -13.90 19.33
N VAL A 5 -4.98 -13.18 20.41
CA VAL A 5 -5.61 -11.86 20.36
C VAL A 5 -4.97 -10.93 21.38
N PHE A 6 -4.96 -9.63 21.08
CA PHE A 6 -4.73 -8.58 22.05
C PHE A 6 -6.06 -8.09 22.60
N ILE A 7 -6.14 -7.93 23.90
CA ILE A 7 -7.33 -7.41 24.60
C ILE A 7 -7.00 -6.09 25.32
N ASP A 8 -8.00 -5.24 25.51
CA ASP A 8 -7.92 -4.12 26.46
C ASP A 8 -8.18 -4.57 27.91
N ASP A 9 -8.19 -3.60 28.82
CA ASP A 9 -8.44 -3.75 30.25
C ASP A 9 -9.89 -4.16 30.58
N VAL A 10 -10.83 -3.95 29.66
CA VAL A 10 -12.23 -4.42 29.79
C VAL A 10 -12.47 -5.77 29.10
N GLY A 11 -11.43 -6.37 28.52
CA GLY A 11 -11.47 -7.70 27.90
C GLY A 11 -11.97 -7.72 26.45
N ALA A 12 -12.12 -6.56 25.80
CA ALA A 12 -12.49 -6.48 24.39
C ALA A 12 -11.28 -6.71 23.47
N VAL A 13 -11.51 -7.35 22.32
CA VAL A 13 -10.44 -7.67 21.36
C VAL A 13 -10.06 -6.46 20.52
N ASN A 14 -8.79 -6.06 20.60
CA ASN A 14 -8.22 -4.92 19.86
C ASN A 14 -7.47 -5.33 18.60
N ALA A 15 -6.84 -6.50 18.58
CA ALA A 15 -6.08 -6.98 17.43
C ALA A 15 -5.94 -8.51 17.40
N LEU A 16 -5.74 -9.07 16.21
CA LEU A 16 -5.37 -10.47 16.01
C LEU A 16 -3.84 -10.61 16.03
N TRP A 17 -3.31 -11.61 16.74
CA TRP A 17 -1.89 -11.95 16.69
C TRP A 17 -1.64 -12.97 15.60
N LEU A 18 -0.89 -12.56 14.57
CA LEU A 18 -0.69 -13.34 13.35
C LEU A 18 0.80 -13.53 13.06
N SER A 19 1.12 -14.67 12.47
CA SER A 19 2.43 -14.93 11.88
C SER A 19 2.39 -14.74 10.36
N PHE A 20 3.41 -14.07 9.84
CA PHE A 20 3.61 -13.81 8.42
C PHE A 20 4.97 -14.36 8.01
N SER A 21 5.00 -15.20 6.98
CA SER A 21 6.25 -15.66 6.38
C SER A 21 6.56 -14.88 5.12
N TYR A 22 7.79 -14.36 5.03
CA TYR A 22 8.32 -13.71 3.85
C TYR A 22 9.57 -14.46 3.37
N GLN A 23 9.78 -14.44 2.07
CA GLN A 23 11.01 -14.95 1.47
C GLN A 23 11.73 -13.77 0.82
N ASP A 24 12.99 -13.56 1.22
CA ASP A 24 13.89 -12.61 0.60
C ASP A 24 15.18 -13.31 0.13
N ASN A 25 16.15 -12.53 -0.35
CA ASN A 25 17.43 -13.06 -0.83
C ASN A 25 18.28 -13.72 0.27
N ALA A 26 17.99 -13.46 1.56
CA ALA A 26 18.68 -14.03 2.71
C ALA A 26 17.99 -15.31 3.24
N GLY A 27 16.76 -15.60 2.81
CA GLY A 27 16.05 -16.85 3.10
C GLY A 27 14.60 -16.64 3.52
N ARG A 28 14.04 -17.64 4.23
CA ARG A 28 12.69 -17.56 4.79
C ARG A 28 12.76 -16.89 6.16
N THR A 29 12.07 -15.77 6.29
CA THR A 29 11.91 -15.05 7.55
C THR A 29 10.46 -15.14 8.01
N GLU A 30 10.25 -15.37 9.30
CA GLU A 30 8.94 -15.32 9.94
C GLU A 30 8.87 -14.09 10.84
N VAL A 31 7.79 -13.32 10.73
CA VAL A 31 7.54 -12.18 11.59
C VAL A 31 6.14 -12.27 12.18
N PHE A 32 6.03 -11.89 13.45
CA PHE A 32 4.74 -11.82 14.13
C PHE A 32 4.28 -10.37 14.23
N ARG A 33 3.02 -10.11 13.90
CA ARG A 33 2.42 -8.76 13.93
C ARG A 33 0.99 -8.83 14.43
N GLY A 34 0.57 -7.76 15.11
CA GLY A 34 -0.82 -7.51 15.44
C GLY A 34 -1.56 -6.91 14.25
N LEU A 35 -2.73 -7.45 13.92
CA LEU A 35 -3.66 -6.89 12.94
C LEU A 35 -4.85 -6.25 13.67
N PRO A 36 -4.98 -4.92 13.70
CA PRO A 36 -6.05 -4.24 14.43
C PRO A 36 -7.44 -4.66 13.96
N VAL A 37 -8.37 -4.84 14.91
CA VAL A 37 -9.76 -5.20 14.61
C VAL A 37 -10.44 -4.12 13.76
N SER A 38 -10.08 -2.85 13.93
CA SER A 38 -10.62 -1.74 13.12
C SER A 38 -10.39 -1.91 11.61
N ILE A 39 -9.32 -2.60 11.20
CA ILE A 39 -9.02 -2.88 9.79
C ILE A 39 -9.84 -4.05 9.26
N VAL A 40 -10.02 -5.09 10.07
CA VAL A 40 -10.67 -6.35 9.66
C VAL A 40 -12.19 -6.28 9.82
N ARG A 41 -12.68 -5.45 10.73
CA ARG A 41 -14.09 -5.39 11.10
C ARG A 41 -15.02 -5.09 9.91
N PRO A 42 -14.73 -4.09 9.05
CA PRO A 42 -15.56 -3.83 7.88
C PRO A 42 -15.66 -5.05 6.95
N ILE A 43 -14.55 -5.76 6.76
CA ILE A 43 -14.51 -6.98 5.93
C ILE A 43 -15.39 -8.07 6.57
N ILE A 44 -15.28 -8.29 7.87
CA ILE A 44 -16.11 -9.28 8.59
C ILE A 44 -17.60 -8.92 8.49
N ASP A 45 -17.95 -7.65 8.58
CA ASP A 45 -19.34 -7.20 8.51
C ASP A 45 -19.93 -7.42 7.10
N GLU A 46 -19.15 -7.21 6.04
CA GLU A 46 -19.53 -7.59 4.66
C GLU A 46 -19.69 -9.10 4.50
N LEU A 47 -18.76 -9.91 5.04
CA LEU A 47 -18.85 -11.37 5.01
C LEU A 47 -20.08 -11.90 5.74
N ARG A 48 -20.39 -11.36 6.92
CA ARG A 48 -21.57 -11.74 7.71
C ARG A 48 -22.88 -11.40 7.01
N ALA A 49 -22.89 -10.32 6.23
CA ALA A 49 -24.02 -9.93 5.42
C ALA A 49 -24.08 -10.65 4.06
N SER A 50 -23.18 -11.62 3.82
CA SER A 50 -23.04 -12.33 2.53
C SER A 50 -22.81 -11.40 1.34
N ARG A 51 -22.23 -10.22 1.57
CA ARG A 51 -21.87 -9.23 0.55
C ARG A 51 -20.39 -9.36 0.20
N ILE A 52 -20.03 -10.53 -0.33
CA ILE A 52 -18.66 -10.79 -0.75
C ILE A 52 -18.47 -10.19 -2.15
N PRO A 53 -17.58 -9.20 -2.34
CA PRO A 53 -17.35 -8.66 -3.65
C PRO A 53 -16.75 -9.73 -4.56
N GLU A 54 -17.25 -9.86 -5.79
CA GLU A 54 -16.74 -10.81 -6.79
C GLU A 54 -15.29 -10.51 -7.20
N SER A 55 -14.87 -9.25 -7.05
CA SER A 55 -13.52 -8.79 -7.35
C SER A 55 -13.07 -7.68 -6.42
N VAL A 56 -11.75 -7.52 -6.28
CA VAL A 56 -11.12 -6.43 -5.53
C VAL A 56 -10.37 -5.54 -6.50
N ASN A 57 -10.66 -4.24 -6.45
CA ASN A 57 -9.93 -3.26 -7.25
C ASN A 57 -8.52 -3.10 -6.69
N ILE A 58 -7.53 -3.48 -7.49
CA ILE A 58 -6.11 -3.29 -7.19
C ILE A 58 -5.47 -2.50 -8.32
N LEU A 59 -4.44 -1.74 -7.98
CA LEU A 59 -3.46 -1.25 -8.94
C LEU A 59 -2.28 -2.25 -8.94
N PRO A 60 -2.12 -3.11 -9.97
CA PRO A 60 -1.07 -4.11 -10.01
C PRO A 60 0.31 -3.51 -10.36
N ALA A 61 0.72 -2.48 -9.62
CA ALA A 61 1.99 -1.79 -9.77
C ALA A 61 2.67 -1.60 -8.40
N GLN A 62 3.99 -1.75 -8.38
CA GLN A 62 4.80 -1.36 -7.24
C GLN A 62 5.18 0.11 -7.38
N LEU A 63 4.88 0.89 -6.35
CA LEU A 63 5.15 2.32 -6.29
C LEU A 63 6.37 2.63 -5.43
N LEU A 64 7.06 3.72 -5.75
CA LEU A 64 8.10 4.35 -4.94
C LEU A 64 7.71 5.79 -4.63
N THR A 65 8.18 6.32 -3.52
CA THR A 65 8.06 7.74 -3.20
C THR A 65 9.37 8.45 -3.52
N PHE A 66 9.28 9.59 -4.20
CA PHE A 66 10.39 10.49 -4.46
C PHE A 66 10.09 11.88 -3.89
N SER A 67 11.10 12.59 -3.41
CA SER A 67 10.90 14.00 -3.06
C SER A 67 10.64 14.82 -4.32
N LEU A 68 9.85 15.89 -4.19
CA LEU A 68 9.55 16.80 -5.29
C LEU A 68 10.84 17.46 -5.83
N SER A 69 11.81 17.73 -4.96
CA SER A 69 13.14 18.22 -5.34
C SER A 69 13.88 17.26 -6.27
N LYS A 70 13.87 15.95 -5.96
CA LYS A 70 14.50 14.91 -6.78
C LYS A 70 13.75 14.71 -8.10
N ALA A 71 12.42 14.78 -8.05
CA ALA A 71 11.58 14.66 -9.23
C ALA A 71 11.87 15.78 -10.24
N ARG A 72 12.00 17.02 -9.74
CA ARG A 72 12.38 18.21 -10.52
C ARG A 72 13.81 18.12 -11.05
N SER A 73 14.78 17.70 -10.23
CA SER A 73 16.20 17.80 -10.59
C SER A 73 16.70 16.69 -11.52
N GLY A 74 15.95 15.62 -11.72
CA GLY A 74 16.47 14.49 -12.51
C GLY A 74 15.53 13.35 -12.84
N LEU A 75 14.22 13.44 -12.58
CA LEU A 75 13.26 12.40 -12.96
C LEU A 75 12.25 12.87 -14.03
N GLY A 76 12.46 14.05 -14.62
CA GLY A 76 11.66 14.52 -15.75
C GLY A 76 10.26 15.02 -15.39
N LEU A 77 9.99 15.32 -14.11
CA LEU A 77 8.72 15.94 -13.73
C LEU A 77 8.61 17.34 -14.35
N SER A 78 7.58 17.56 -15.16
CA SER A 78 7.35 18.86 -15.80
C SER A 78 7.08 19.95 -14.75
N ASP A 79 7.65 21.13 -14.97
CA ASP A 79 7.44 22.31 -14.12
C ASP A 79 5.96 22.70 -13.97
N ALA A 80 5.10 22.35 -14.94
CA ALA A 80 3.66 22.60 -14.87
C ALA A 80 2.94 21.78 -13.77
N TRP A 81 3.54 20.67 -13.33
CA TRP A 81 2.98 19.82 -12.27
C TRP A 81 3.41 20.25 -10.87
N ILE A 82 4.54 20.95 -10.74
CA ILE A 82 5.09 21.42 -9.46
C ILE A 82 4.08 22.29 -8.68
N PRO A 83 3.54 23.39 -9.23
CA PRO A 83 2.61 24.22 -8.48
C PRO A 83 1.30 23.50 -8.16
N LYS A 84 0.85 22.56 -9.02
CA LYS A 84 -0.33 21.74 -8.76
C LYS A 84 -0.11 20.85 -7.55
N LEU A 85 1.03 20.16 -7.50
CA LEU A 85 1.41 19.29 -6.39
C LEU A 85 1.59 20.05 -5.08
N GLU A 86 2.24 21.22 -5.13
CA GLU A 86 2.43 22.07 -3.97
C GLU A 86 1.11 22.62 -3.43
N SER A 87 0.11 22.83 -4.30
CA SER A 87 -1.23 23.31 -3.90
C SER A 87 -2.13 22.21 -3.30
N CYS A 88 -1.93 20.94 -3.67
CA CYS A 88 -2.75 19.84 -3.19
C CYS A 88 -2.41 19.42 -1.75
N PHE A 89 -1.15 19.55 -1.34
CA PHE A 89 -0.68 19.10 -0.03
C PHE A 89 0.23 20.14 0.61
N GLU A 90 -0.14 20.62 1.80
CA GLU A 90 0.63 21.67 2.49
C GLU A 90 1.97 21.12 3.04
N ASP A 91 1.99 19.86 3.45
CA ASP A 91 3.07 19.18 4.16
C ASP A 91 3.82 18.12 3.33
N LYS A 92 3.18 17.56 2.29
CA LYS A 92 3.77 16.50 1.47
C LYS A 92 4.40 17.06 0.20
N ARG A 93 5.73 17.01 0.13
CA ARG A 93 6.53 17.35 -1.07
C ARG A 93 7.08 16.09 -1.71
N GLN A 94 6.20 15.17 -2.09
CA GLN A 94 6.55 13.89 -2.69
C GLN A 94 5.75 13.62 -3.97
N VAL A 95 6.25 12.69 -4.78
CA VAL A 95 5.56 12.11 -5.93
C VAL A 95 5.67 10.60 -5.87
N LEU A 96 4.70 9.91 -6.48
CA LEU A 96 4.76 8.46 -6.66
C LEU A 96 5.40 8.15 -8.01
N GLY A 97 6.29 7.17 -8.05
CA GLY A 97 6.84 6.65 -9.29
C GLY A 97 6.61 5.16 -9.43
N ILE A 98 6.39 4.69 -10.66
CA ILE A 98 6.24 3.27 -10.98
C ILE A 98 7.62 2.60 -10.91
N LYS A 99 7.77 1.60 -10.03
CA LYS A 99 8.98 0.76 -9.97
C LYS A 99 8.89 -0.43 -10.91
N ARG A 100 7.73 -1.08 -10.95
CA ARG A 100 7.42 -2.22 -11.81
C ARG A 100 5.92 -2.51 -11.81
N CYS A 101 5.44 -3.11 -12.87
CA CYS A 101 4.07 -3.63 -12.96
C CYS A 101 4.06 -5.16 -12.89
N ALA A 102 2.95 -5.73 -12.44
CA ALA A 102 2.77 -7.18 -12.47
C ALA A 102 2.62 -7.65 -13.92
N ALA A 103 3.35 -8.71 -14.31
CA ALA A 103 3.28 -9.25 -15.66
C ALA A 103 1.86 -9.72 -16.01
N GLY A 104 1.45 -9.55 -17.27
CA GLY A 104 0.12 -9.95 -17.75
C GLY A 104 -1.02 -9.09 -17.23
N THR A 105 -0.75 -7.86 -16.81
CA THR A 105 -1.78 -6.90 -16.37
C THR A 105 -1.80 -5.68 -17.29
N ASP A 106 -2.95 -5.00 -17.34
CA ASP A 106 -3.13 -3.75 -18.09
C ASP A 106 -2.10 -2.67 -17.70
N CYS A 107 -1.67 -2.65 -16.43
CA CYS A 107 -0.59 -1.77 -15.98
C CYS A 107 0.74 -2.07 -16.68
N ALA A 108 1.08 -3.34 -16.93
CA ALA A 108 2.32 -3.69 -17.61
C ALA A 108 2.31 -3.36 -19.10
N GLU A 109 1.13 -3.18 -19.69
CA GLU A 109 0.98 -2.75 -21.09
C GLU A 109 1.01 -1.22 -21.23
N LYS A 110 0.57 -0.49 -20.20
CA LYS A 110 0.35 0.96 -20.26
C LYS A 110 1.35 1.81 -19.49
N LEU A 111 2.07 1.22 -18.54
CA LEU A 111 2.95 1.94 -17.63
C LEU A 111 4.37 1.39 -17.71
N GLU A 112 5.33 2.30 -17.60
CA GLU A 112 6.75 1.99 -17.62
C GLU A 112 7.42 2.30 -16.28
N SER A 113 8.51 1.59 -16.00
CA SER A 113 9.35 1.89 -14.84
C SER A 113 9.91 3.30 -14.97
N GLY A 114 9.63 4.15 -13.99
CA GLY A 114 10.02 5.56 -13.99
C GLY A 114 8.87 6.53 -14.22
N ASP A 115 7.69 6.06 -14.66
CA ASP A 115 6.51 6.90 -14.77
C ASP A 115 6.19 7.58 -13.43
N LEU A 116 5.94 8.89 -13.47
CA LEU A 116 5.67 9.70 -12.28
C LEU A 116 4.21 10.12 -12.24
N TRP A 117 3.56 9.88 -11.11
CA TRP A 117 2.21 10.33 -10.81
C TRP A 117 2.21 11.32 -9.65
N PRO A 118 1.31 12.32 -9.68
CA PRO A 118 1.05 13.10 -8.48
C PRO A 118 0.53 12.18 -7.38
N SER A 119 1.19 12.20 -6.21
CA SER A 119 0.83 11.39 -5.03
C SER A 119 -0.44 11.89 -4.37
#